data_AF-A0A9E2ZD24-F1
#
_entry.id   AF-A0A9E2ZD24-F1
#
_cell.length_a   1.000
_cell.length_b   1.000
_cell.length_c   1.000
_cell.angle_alpha   90.00
_cell.angle_beta   90.00
_cell.angle_gamma   90.00
#
_symmetry.space_group_name_H-M   'P 1'
#
loop_
_entity.id
_entity.type
_entity.pdbx_description
1 polymer ?
#
loop_
_entity_poly.entity_id
_entity_poly.type
_entity_poly.pdbx_seq_one_letter_code
_entity_poly.pdbx_strand_id
1 'polypeptide(L)' 'MRIEHPGELDEGLRTAFAHDGPAVIEVVTVRQELSIPPKVTAEQATGFTLWATRSILSGRGDEVVQVARSNIRQLSLE' A
#
# COMPACT_ATOMS: atom_id res chain seq x y z
N MET A 1 -1.71 16.90 -15.33
CA MET A 1 -2.15 15.55 -15.75
C MET A 1 -2.39 14.72 -14.50
N ARG A 2 -3.40 13.85 -14.50
CA ARG A 2 -3.76 13.02 -13.35
C ARG A 2 -3.60 11.54 -13.71
N ILE A 3 -2.99 10.77 -12.82
CA ILE A 3 -2.73 9.34 -12.98
C ILE A 3 -3.48 8.61 -11.87
N GLU A 4 -4.40 7.72 -12.27
CA GLU A 4 -5.20 6.92 -11.35
C GLU A 4 -4.83 5.44 -11.39
N HIS A 5 -4.29 4.96 -12.51
CA HIS A 5 -3.87 3.58 -12.66
C HIS A 5 -2.34 3.45 -12.70
N PRO A 6 -1.73 2.51 -11.95
CA PRO A 6 -0.28 2.35 -11.94
C PRO A 6 0.36 2.11 -13.31
N GLY A 7 -0.37 1.47 -14.24
CA GLY A 7 0.11 1.20 -15.60
C GLY A 7 0.32 2.46 -16.46
N GLU A 8 -0.31 3.58 -16.08
CA GLU A 8 -0.23 4.85 -16.81
C GLU A 8 0.96 5.72 -16.35
N LEU A 9 1.66 5.29 -15.29
CA LEU A 9 2.69 6.11 -14.63
C LEU A 9 3.90 6.38 -15.53
N ASP A 10 4.44 5.36 -16.20
CA ASP A 10 5.65 5.51 -17.03
C ASP A 10 5.38 6.44 -18.22
N GLU A 11 4.28 6.23 -18.93
CA GLU A 11 3.88 7.07 -20.05
C GLU A 11 3.57 8.51 -19.60
N GLY A 12 2.87 8.67 -18.48
CA GLY A 12 2.57 9.97 -17.91
C GLY A 12 3.84 10.75 -17.56
N LEU A 13 4.80 10.10 -16.90
CA LEU A 13 6.08 10.73 -16.57
C LEU A 13 6.86 11.15 -17.82
N ARG A 14 6.95 10.27 -18.83
CA ARG A 14 7.61 10.60 -20.12
C ARG A 14 6.98 11.82 -20.78
N THR A 15 5.65 11.87 -20.79
CA THR A 15 4.89 12.98 -21.39
C THR A 15 5.16 14.29 -20.67
N ALA A 16 5.17 14.27 -19.34
CA ALA A 16 5.46 15.46 -18.54
C ALA A 16 6.91 15.95 -18.70
N PHE A 17 7.88 15.03 -18.79
CA PHE A 17 9.28 15.41 -19.01
C PHE A 17 9.56 15.91 -20.42
N ALA A 18 8.80 15.45 -21.41
CA ALA A 18 8.89 15.95 -22.78
C ALA A 18 8.19 17.32 -22.96
N HIS A 19 7.49 17.82 -21.95
CA HIS A 19 6.79 19.10 -22.02
C HIS A 19 7.79 20.27 -21.89
N ASP A 20 7.78 21.17 -22.87
CA ASP A 20 8.61 22.38 -22.86
C ASP A 20 7.98 23.47 -21.98
N GLY A 21 8.07 23.28 -20.67
CA GLY A 21 7.52 24.18 -19.66
C GLY A 21 7.17 23.49 -18.34
N PRO A 22 6.67 24.26 -17.35
CA PRO A 22 6.27 23.69 -16.06
C PRO A 22 5.13 22.68 -16.24
N ALA A 23 5.31 21.48 -15.68
CA ALA A 23 4.31 20.42 -15.68
C ALA A 23 3.93 20.04 -14.25
N VAL A 24 2.63 19.83 -14.01
CA VAL A 24 2.11 19.29 -12.74
C VAL A 24 1.46 17.94 -13.02
N ILE A 25 1.89 16.93 -12.27
CA ILE A 25 1.35 15.58 -12.29
C ILE A 25 0.74 15.30 -10.93
N GLU A 26 -0.53 14.91 -10.93
CA GLU A 26 -1.23 14.41 -9.77
C GLU A 26 -1.26 12.89 -9.84
N VAL A 27 -0.65 12.20 -8.87
CA VAL A 27 -0.62 10.73 -8.81
C VAL A 27 -1.47 10.28 -7.63
N VAL A 28 -2.52 9.53 -7.91
CA VAL A 28 -3.37 8.95 -6.85
C VAL A 28 -2.70 7.70 -6.32
N THR A 29 -2.29 7.74 -5.05
CA THR A 29 -1.70 6.59 -4.35
C THR A 29 -2.70 5.96 -3.38
N VAL A 30 -2.43 4.71 -3.00
CA VAL A 30 -3.23 4.03 -1.98
C VAL A 30 -2.94 4.67 -0.63
N ARG A 31 -3.96 5.21 0.03
CA ARG A 31 -3.81 5.90 1.34
C ARG A 31 -3.44 4.97 2.51
N GLN A 32 -3.54 3.66 2.31
CA GLN A 32 -3.25 2.63 3.30
C GLN A 32 -2.08 1.76 2.81
N GLU A 33 -0.89 2.33 2.74
CA GLU A 33 0.33 1.53 2.68
C GLU A 33 0.68 1.11 4.10
N LEU A 34 0.56 -0.17 4.40
CA LEU A 34 1.20 -0.69 5.60
C LEU A 34 2.71 -0.56 5.35
N SER A 35 3.38 0.25 6.16
CA SER A 35 4.83 0.21 6.28
C SER A 35 5.22 -1.13 6.91
N ILE A 36 5.17 -2.22 6.14
CA ILE A 36 5.69 -3.52 6.57
C ILE A 36 7.21 -3.35 6.61
N PRO A 37 7.83 -3.44 7.80
CA PRO A 37 9.28 -3.42 7.90
C PRO A 37 9.84 -4.61 7.09
N PRO A 38 10.96 -4.45 6.38
CA PRO A 38 11.60 -5.50 5.56
C PRO A 38 12.08 -6.71 6.37
N LYS A 39 11.84 -6.74 7.68
CA LYS A 39 12.02 -7.90 8.54
C LYS A 39 10.82 -7.97 9.48
N VAL A 40 9.93 -8.93 9.27
CA VAL A 40 8.97 -9.32 10.31
C VAL A 40 9.77 -9.95 11.44
N THR A 41 10.11 -9.17 12.48
CA THR A 41 10.73 -9.75 13.67
C THR A 41 9.67 -10.55 14.43
N ALA A 42 10.07 -11.65 15.08
CA ALA A 42 9.14 -12.50 15.86
C ALA A 42 8.34 -11.70 16.92
N GLU A 43 8.95 -10.63 17.43
CA GLU A 43 8.33 -9.68 18.37
C GLU A 43 7.19 -8.88 17.71
N GLN A 44 7.34 -8.47 16.45
CA GLN A 44 6.28 -7.78 15.69
C GLN A 44 5.14 -8.73 15.27
N ALA A 45 5.46 -9.99 14.92
CA ALA A 45 4.45 -11.01 14.65
C ALA A 45 3.54 -11.27 15.87
N THR A 46 4.12 -11.18 17.08
CA THR A 46 3.37 -11.32 18.34
C THR A 46 2.41 -10.15 18.56
N GLY A 47 2.89 -8.91 18.35
CA GLY A 47 2.04 -7.71 18.45
C GLY A 47 0.89 -7.70 17.42
N PHE A 48 1.19 -8.11 16.19
CA PHE A 48 0.18 -8.26 15.14
C PHE A 48 -0.86 -9.33 15.47
N THR A 49 -0.44 -10.49 15.98
CA THR A 49 -1.34 -11.58 16.38
C THR A 49 -2.29 -11.15 17.50
N LEU A 50 -1.79 -10.42 18.49
CA LEU A 50 -2.61 -9.89 19.57
C LEU A 50 -3.63 -8.87 19.06
N TRP A 51 -3.21 -7.94 18.20
CA TRP A 51 -4.10 -6.97 17.57
C TRP A 51 -5.17 -7.66 16.72
N ALA A 52 -4.80 -8.59 15.84
CA ALA A 52 -5.73 -9.30 14.96
C ALA A 52 -6.77 -10.09 15.77
N THR A 53 -6.33 -10.79 16.83
CA THR A 53 -7.22 -11.53 17.73
C THR A 53 -8.22 -10.59 18.42
N ARG A 54 -7.75 -9.44 18.93
CA ARG A 54 -8.62 -8.43 19.54
C ARG A 54 -9.61 -7.84 18.53
N SER A 55 -9.18 -7.54 17.32
CA SER A 55 -10.03 -6.98 16.26
C SER A 55 -11.15 -7.94 15.89
N ILE A 56 -10.86 -9.23 15.72
CA ILE A 56 -11.86 -10.28 15.48
C ILE A 56 -12.86 -10.36 16.63
N LEU A 57 -12.38 -10.42 17.87
CA LEU A 57 -13.24 -10.49 19.06
C LEU A 57 -14.11 -9.23 19.24
N SER A 58 -13.66 -8.08 18.75
CA SER A 58 -14.39 -6.81 18.80
C SER A 58 -15.39 -6.62 17.65
N GLY A 59 -15.54 -7.61 16.75
CA GLY A 59 -16.44 -7.53 15.59
C GLY A 59 -15.86 -6.77 14.39
N ARG A 60 -14.59 -6.37 14.42
CA ARG A 60 -13.86 -5.68 13.34
C ARG A 60 -13.01 -6.64 12.50
N GLY A 61 -13.57 -7.81 12.21
CA GLY A 61 -12.86 -8.85 11.43
C GLY A 61 -12.60 -8.45 9.98
N ASP A 62 -13.44 -7.56 9.45
CA ASP A 62 -13.31 -6.96 8.12
C ASP A 62 -12.03 -6.12 7.97
N GLU A 63 -11.64 -5.36 9.00
CA GLU A 63 -10.39 -4.58 9.01
C GLU A 63 -9.16 -5.48 8.88
N VAL A 64 -9.15 -6.65 9.55
CA VAL A 64 -8.06 -7.62 9.47
C VAL A 64 -7.92 -8.18 8.05
N VAL A 65 -9.05 -8.46 7.38
CA VAL A 65 -9.07 -8.94 5.99
C VAL A 65 -8.58 -7.88 5.01
N GLN A 66 -8.95 -6.61 5.22
CA GLN A 66 -8.47 -5.50 4.39
C GLN A 66 -6.96 -5.34 4.49
N VAL A 67 -6.41 -5.37 5.71
CA VAL A 67 -4.97 -5.32 5.98
C VAL A 67 -4.24 -6.49 5.31
N ALA A 68 -4.77 -7.71 5.39
CA ALA A 68 -4.16 -8.86 4.72
C ALA A 68 -4.18 -8.73 3.18
N ARG A 69 -5.30 -8.29 2.60
CA ARG A 69 -5.46 -8.15 1.13
C ARG A 69 -4.57 -7.08 0.54
N SER A 70 -4.41 -5.94 1.21
CA SER A 70 -3.55 -4.85 0.72
C SER A 70 -2.06 -5.22 0.73
N ASN A 71 -1.66 -6.18 1.59
CA ASN A 71 -0.26 -6.55 1.79
C ASN A 71 0.14 -7.92 1.22
N ILE A 72 -0.79 -8.66 0.63
CA ILE A 72 -0.51 -10.02 0.14
C ILE A 72 0.60 -10.07 -0.91
N ARG A 73 0.75 -9.00 -1.70
CA ARG A 73 1.84 -8.84 -2.68
C ARG A 73 3.21 -8.62 -2.05
N GLN A 74 3.25 -8.09 -0.83
CA GLN A 74 4.46 -7.79 -0.09
C GLN A 74 4.91 -8.99 0.75
N LEU A 75 3.96 -9.82 1.20
CA LEU A 75 4.23 -11.09 1.89
C LEU A 75 4.64 -12.23 0.93
N SER A 76 4.30 -12.14 -0.37
CA SER A 76 4.66 -13.17 -1.36
C SER A 76 6.04 -12.98 -2.00
N LEU A 77 6.81 -11.98 -1.58
CA LEU A 77 8.12 -11.65 -2.14
C LEU A 77 9.31 -12.04 -1.21
N GLU A 78 9.07 -12.91 -0.22
CA GLU A 78 10.11 -13.63 0.52
C GLU A 78 9.92 -15.15 0.42
#